data_AF-A0ABD1IQ58-F1
#
_entry.id   AF-A0ABD1IQ58-F1
#
_cell.length_a   1.000
_cell.length_b   1.000
_cell.length_c   1.000
_cell.angle_alpha   90.00
_cell.angle_beta   90.00
_cell.angle_gamma   90.00
#
_symmetry.space_group_name_H-M   'P 1'
#
loop_
_entity.id
_entity.type
_entity.pdbx_description
1 polymer ?
#
loop_
_entity_poly.entity_id
_entity_poly.type
_entity_poly.pdbx_seq_one_letter_code
_entity_poly.pdbx_strand_id
1 'polypeptide(L)'
;MSKHEPHAYSAVEVVSFAKEALENFFDIPIAITEASFHYLIDGLQAILREYIAFVASCGTKQAYMPTLPPLTRCSRDSKFVELWKRAACSVGVEDLNQILSGGDRSHHRPTTSRGTQRLYIRINTLHHLVSQLQSLDKSVSMSPKVLPNRSLSSKRKPSSTSSYFEASLSTLRLACQHVSEVAAHRLIFLDSSPVV
;
A
#
# COMPACT_ATOMS: atom_id res chain seq x y z
N MET A 1 -19.84 -2.46 -2.29
CA MET A 1 -18.88 -1.34 -2.39
C MET A 1 -19.72 -0.07 -2.46
N SER A 2 -19.87 0.64 -1.34
CA SER A 2 -20.57 1.93 -1.31
C SER A 2 -19.88 2.90 -2.27
N LYS A 3 -20.64 3.69 -3.03
CA LYS A 3 -20.12 4.54 -4.12
C LYS A 3 -19.24 5.72 -3.66
N HIS A 4 -19.02 5.90 -2.36
CA HIS A 4 -18.44 7.12 -1.79
C HIS A 4 -17.09 6.95 -1.09
N GLU A 5 -16.69 5.74 -0.70
CA GLU A 5 -15.42 5.55 0.03
C GLU A 5 -14.40 4.80 -0.82
N PRO A 6 -13.21 5.40 -1.06
CA PRO A 6 -12.21 4.82 -1.97
C PRO A 6 -11.43 3.65 -1.34
N HIS A 7 -11.83 3.20 -0.14
CA HIS A 7 -11.17 2.18 0.67
C HIS A 7 -12.16 1.07 1.06
N ALA A 8 -11.64 -0.08 1.50
CA ALA A 8 -12.48 -1.20 1.90
C ALA A 8 -13.21 -0.93 3.23
N TYR A 9 -14.52 -1.21 3.26
CA TYR A 9 -15.34 -1.10 4.48
C TYR A 9 -14.80 -1.93 5.64
N SER A 10 -14.20 -3.10 5.36
CA SER A 10 -13.61 -3.94 6.41
C SER A 10 -12.48 -3.26 7.18
N ALA A 11 -11.81 -2.25 6.62
CA ALA A 11 -10.82 -1.48 7.36
C ALA A 11 -11.48 -0.58 8.41
N VAL A 12 -12.66 -0.03 8.09
CA VAL A 12 -13.47 0.74 9.03
C VAL A 12 -13.91 -0.16 10.18
N GLU A 13 -14.39 -1.37 9.89
CA GLU A 13 -14.81 -2.35 10.89
C GLU A 13 -13.66 -2.75 11.82
N VAL A 14 -12.49 -3.09 11.27
CA VAL A 14 -11.30 -3.49 12.07
C VAL A 14 -10.83 -2.36 13.00
N VAL A 15 -10.81 -1.12 12.50
CA VAL A 15 -10.46 0.05 13.32
C VAL A 15 -11.52 0.31 14.39
N SER A 16 -12.80 0.20 14.04
CA SER A 16 -13.91 0.37 14.98
C SER A 16 -13.82 -0.64 16.12
N PHE A 17 -13.56 -1.91 15.79
CA PHE A 17 -13.36 -2.96 16.78
C PHE A 17 -12.19 -2.63 17.73
N ALA A 18 -11.06 -2.13 17.21
CA ALA A 18 -9.92 -1.76 18.05
C ALA A 18 -10.26 -0.59 19.00
N LYS A 19 -11.04 0.39 18.54
CA LYS A 19 -11.51 1.51 19.38
C LYS A 19 -12.47 1.03 20.45
N GLU A 20 -13.47 0.23 20.07
CA GLU A 20 -14.46 -0.33 20.99
C GLU A 20 -13.80 -1.23 22.05
N ALA A 21 -12.82 -2.05 21.66
CA ALA A 21 -12.05 -2.88 22.59
C ALA A 21 -11.30 -2.03 23.63
N LEU A 22 -10.70 -0.90 23.22
CA LEU A 22 -10.05 0.03 24.13
C LEU A 22 -11.05 0.73 25.06
N GLU A 23 -12.17 1.20 24.53
CA GLU A 23 -13.24 1.85 25.31
C GLU A 23 -13.80 0.88 26.36
N ASN A 24 -14.20 -0.31 25.93
CA ASN A 24 -14.71 -1.37 26.81
C ASN A 24 -13.68 -1.75 27.89
N PHE A 25 -12.39 -1.81 27.55
CA PHE A 25 -11.33 -2.09 28.52
C PHE A 25 -11.20 -0.98 29.57
N PHE A 26 -11.34 0.28 29.16
CA PHE A 26 -11.29 1.43 30.06
C PHE A 26 -12.55 1.62 30.91
N ASP A 27 -13.65 0.96 30.57
CA ASP A 27 -14.92 0.99 31.31
C ASP A 27 -15.03 -0.13 32.35
N ILE A 28 -14.08 -1.09 32.37
CA ILE A 28 -14.04 -2.12 33.40
C ILE A 28 -13.82 -1.45 34.77
N PRO A 29 -14.69 -1.68 35.78
CA PRO A 29 -14.65 -0.99 37.07
C PRO A 29 -13.58 -1.57 38.02
N ILE A 30 -12.36 -1.77 37.51
CA ILE A 30 -11.20 -2.22 38.27
C ILE A 30 -9.98 -1.33 37.96
N ALA A 31 -8.99 -1.33 38.85
CA ALA A 31 -7.74 -0.64 38.58
C ALA A 31 -7.01 -1.31 37.40
N ILE A 32 -6.87 -0.56 36.30
CA ILE A 32 -6.15 -1.02 35.11
C ILE A 32 -4.65 -0.96 35.39
N THR A 33 -4.01 -2.13 35.35
CA THR A 33 -2.55 -2.22 35.48
C THR A 33 -1.88 -1.93 34.14
N GLU A 34 -0.68 -1.35 34.19
CA GLU A 34 0.13 -1.11 32.99
C GLU A 34 0.38 -2.42 32.20
N ALA A 35 0.62 -3.54 32.90
CA ALA A 35 0.82 -4.83 32.27
C ALA A 35 -0.41 -5.32 31.48
N SER A 36 -1.61 -5.27 32.08
CA SER A 36 -2.86 -5.62 31.38
C SER A 36 -3.12 -4.74 30.17
N PHE A 37 -2.76 -3.46 30.27
CA PHE A 37 -2.92 -2.52 29.17
C PHE A 37 -1.97 -2.84 28.00
N HIS A 38 -0.69 -3.11 28.28
CA HIS A 38 0.26 -3.55 27.24
C HIS A 38 -0.17 -4.85 26.55
N TYR A 39 -0.72 -5.83 27.28
CA TYR A 39 -1.26 -7.06 26.67
C TYR A 39 -2.39 -6.78 25.67
N LEU A 40 -3.28 -5.83 25.99
CA LEU A 40 -4.33 -5.42 25.06
C LEU A 40 -3.73 -4.77 23.81
N ILE A 41 -2.79 -3.84 23.98
CA ILE A 41 -2.12 -3.16 22.87
C ILE A 41 -1.40 -4.16 21.97
N ASP A 42 -0.65 -5.10 22.54
CA ASP A 42 0.04 -6.14 21.78
C ASP A 42 -0.93 -7.00 20.96
N GLY A 43 -2.07 -7.38 21.55
CA GLY A 43 -3.12 -8.13 20.87
C GLY A 43 -3.75 -7.35 19.71
N LEU A 44 -4.11 -6.09 19.93
CA LEU A 44 -4.62 -5.21 18.87
C LEU A 44 -3.58 -5.02 17.75
N GLN A 45 -2.31 -4.84 18.12
CA GLN A 45 -1.22 -4.69 17.16
C GLN A 45 -1.01 -5.96 16.32
N ALA A 46 -1.17 -7.14 16.91
CA ALA A 46 -1.11 -8.41 16.17
C ALA A 46 -2.22 -8.51 15.11
N ILE A 47 -3.47 -8.28 15.52
CA ILE A 47 -4.64 -8.34 14.63
C ILE A 47 -4.52 -7.31 13.49
N LEU A 48 -4.10 -6.09 13.82
CA LEU A 48 -3.89 -5.03 12.83
C LEU A 48 -2.80 -5.41 11.82
N ARG A 49 -1.67 -5.96 12.27
CA ARG A 49 -0.59 -6.40 11.36
C ARG A 49 -1.03 -7.54 10.45
N GLU A 50 -1.84 -8.47 10.94
CA GLU A 50 -2.40 -9.53 10.12
C GLU A 50 -3.33 -8.98 9.03
N TYR A 51 -4.20 -8.03 9.38
CA TYR A 51 -5.05 -7.35 8.41
C TYR A 51 -4.22 -6.55 7.39
N ILE A 52 -3.18 -5.83 7.83
CA ILE A 52 -2.26 -5.12 6.94
C ILE A 52 -1.59 -6.07 5.96
N ALA A 53 -1.11 -7.23 6.43
CA ALA A 53 -0.49 -8.25 5.58
C ALA A 53 -1.48 -8.80 4.54
N PHE A 54 -2.74 -9.03 4.93
CA PHE A 54 -3.81 -9.43 4.02
C PHE A 54 -4.12 -8.36 2.96
N VAL A 55 -4.17 -7.08 3.34
CA VAL A 55 -4.37 -5.98 2.38
C VAL A 55 -3.15 -5.81 1.47
N ALA A 56 -1.94 -6.08 1.97
CA ALA A 56 -0.70 -6.03 1.20
C ALA A 56 -0.51 -7.24 0.26
N SER A 57 -1.22 -8.35 0.46
CA SER A 57 -1.06 -9.57 -0.34
C SER A 57 -1.55 -9.39 -1.78
N CYS A 58 -0.67 -8.89 -2.65
CA CYS A 58 -1.00 -8.51 -4.03
C CYS A 58 -0.01 -9.03 -5.08
N GLY A 59 0.84 -9.99 -4.72
CA GLY A 59 1.91 -10.50 -5.56
C GLY A 59 3.15 -9.63 -5.51
N THR A 60 4.08 -9.81 -6.45
CA THR A 60 5.34 -9.07 -6.49
C THR A 60 5.48 -8.31 -7.81
N LYS A 61 6.30 -7.26 -7.82
CA LYS A 61 6.57 -6.49 -9.04
C LYS A 61 7.18 -7.34 -10.16
N GLN A 62 7.94 -8.38 -9.80
CA GLN A 62 8.62 -9.26 -10.74
C GLN A 62 7.62 -9.99 -11.66
N ALA A 63 6.39 -10.23 -11.19
CA ALA A 63 5.33 -10.83 -12.01
C ALA A 63 4.92 -9.96 -13.21
N TYR A 64 5.28 -8.68 -13.21
CA TYR A 64 4.98 -7.73 -14.29
C TYR A 64 6.23 -7.25 -15.04
N MET A 65 7.44 -7.62 -14.59
CA MET A 65 8.66 -7.19 -15.30
C MET A 65 8.82 -7.99 -16.60
N PRO A 66 9.00 -7.32 -17.75
CA PRO A 66 9.29 -8.01 -18.99
C PRO A 66 10.66 -8.71 -18.89
N THR A 67 10.80 -9.84 -19.56
CA THR A 67 12.09 -10.51 -19.68
C THR A 67 13.05 -9.60 -20.45
N LEU A 68 14.22 -9.36 -19.88
CA LEU A 68 15.26 -8.62 -20.59
C LEU A 68 15.67 -9.45 -21.83
N PRO A 69 15.78 -8.82 -23.01
CA PRO A 69 16.33 -9.50 -24.16
C PRO A 69 17.76 -9.98 -23.82
N PRO A 70 18.20 -11.13 -24.36
CA PRO A 70 19.54 -11.62 -24.11
C PRO A 70 20.56 -10.53 -24.46
N LEU A 71 21.59 -10.36 -23.63
CA LEU A 71 22.66 -9.40 -23.91
C LEU A 71 23.33 -9.77 -25.22
N THR A 72 23.05 -9.02 -26.28
CA THR A 72 23.72 -9.20 -27.57
C THR A 72 25.16 -8.76 -27.39
N ARG A 73 26.09 -9.71 -27.31
CA ARG A 73 27.52 -9.40 -27.26
C ARG A 73 27.92 -8.83 -28.63
N CYS A 74 28.08 -7.51 -28.72
CA CYS A 74 28.72 -6.90 -29.90
C CYS A 74 30.18 -7.33 -29.91
N SER A 75 30.55 -8.26 -30.80
CA SER A 75 31.96 -8.51 -31.13
C SER A 75 32.55 -7.28 -31.84
N ARG A 76 33.88 -7.09 -31.75
CA ARG A 76 34.56 -5.97 -32.45
C ARG A 76 34.42 -6.06 -33.97
N ASP A 77 34.07 -7.25 -34.48
CA ASP A 77 33.81 -7.55 -35.90
C ASP A 77 32.31 -7.52 -36.24
N SER A 78 31.48 -7.04 -35.31
CA SER A 78 30.03 -7.01 -35.47
C SER A 78 29.62 -5.93 -36.49
N LYS A 79 29.01 -6.35 -37.60
CA LYS A 79 28.39 -5.47 -38.60
C LYS A 79 27.14 -4.73 -38.07
N PHE A 80 26.88 -4.72 -36.77
CA PHE A 80 25.77 -3.98 -36.16
C PHE A 80 25.78 -2.47 -36.46
N VAL A 81 26.96 -1.90 -36.74
CA VAL A 81 27.09 -0.52 -37.24
C VAL A 81 26.39 -0.32 -38.60
N GLU A 82 26.34 -1.35 -39.46
CA GLU A 82 25.61 -1.30 -40.74
C GLU A 82 24.09 -1.36 -40.54
N LEU A 83 23.62 -2.04 -39.49
CA LEU A 83 22.19 -2.10 -39.15
C LEU A 83 21.71 -0.81 -38.48
N TRP A 84 22.53 -0.15 -37.67
CA TRP A 84 22.14 1.13 -37.06
C TRP A 84 21.99 2.26 -38.08
N LYS A 85 22.73 2.18 -39.21
CA LYS A 85 22.51 3.05 -40.38
C LYS A 85 21.17 2.84 -41.07
N ARG A 86 20.50 1.70 -40.87
CA ARG A 86 19.20 1.39 -41.48
C ARG A 86 18.00 1.67 -40.55
N ALA A 87 18.26 1.96 -39.28
CA ALA A 87 17.26 2.39 -38.29
C ALA A 87 17.32 3.89 -37.98
N ALA A 88 18.37 4.59 -38.43
CA ALA A 88 18.43 6.04 -38.41
C ALA A 88 17.54 6.62 -39.52
N CYS A 89 16.31 6.98 -39.15
CA CYS A 89 15.41 7.86 -39.89
C CYS A 89 15.01 7.42 -41.31
N SER A 90 13.91 6.68 -41.41
CA SER A 90 12.89 7.00 -42.41
C SER A 90 11.66 7.49 -41.66
N VAL A 91 11.62 8.80 -41.39
CA VAL A 91 10.34 9.50 -41.19
C VAL A 91 9.64 9.46 -42.55
N GLY A 92 8.88 8.40 -42.78
CA GLY A 92 7.92 8.32 -43.88
C GLY A 92 6.77 9.24 -43.52
N VAL A 93 6.73 10.39 -44.18
CA VAL A 93 5.53 11.22 -44.28
C VAL A 93 4.59 10.47 -45.23
N GLU A 94 3.78 9.56 -44.69
CA GLU A 94 2.68 8.93 -45.44
C GLU A 94 1.40 8.96 -44.59
N ASP A 95 0.55 9.90 -45.02
CA ASP A 95 -0.89 9.98 -44.89
C ASP A 95 -1.55 10.23 -43.51
N LEU A 96 -1.47 11.51 -43.12
CA LEU A 96 -2.45 12.16 -42.25
C LEU A 96 -3.79 12.29 -42.99
N ASN A 97 -4.52 11.19 -43.25
CA ASN A 97 -5.91 11.26 -43.74
C ASN A 97 -6.83 10.03 -43.55
N GLN A 98 -6.45 9.02 -42.77
CA GLN A 98 -7.36 7.90 -42.43
C GLN A 98 -7.97 7.95 -41.01
N ILE A 99 -7.94 9.11 -40.33
CA ILE A 99 -8.49 9.26 -38.97
C ILE A 99 -9.97 9.70 -38.97
N LEU A 100 -10.56 9.97 -40.14
CA LEU A 100 -11.92 10.50 -40.24
C LEU A 100 -12.78 9.66 -41.19
N SER A 101 -13.22 8.48 -40.76
CA SER A 101 -14.57 7.93 -41.00
C SER A 101 -14.61 6.42 -40.82
N GLY A 102 -15.43 5.95 -39.88
CA GLY A 102 -15.74 4.52 -39.74
C GLY A 102 -16.14 4.19 -38.31
N GLY A 103 -17.32 4.66 -37.91
CA GLY A 103 -17.82 4.49 -36.56
C GLY A 103 -18.03 3.03 -36.16
N ASP A 104 -17.67 2.70 -34.92
CA ASP A 104 -18.57 1.98 -34.04
C ASP A 104 -18.20 2.35 -32.59
N ARG A 105 -19.23 2.66 -31.81
CA ARG A 105 -19.26 2.93 -30.36
C ARG A 105 -17.91 3.18 -29.68
N SER A 106 -17.74 4.42 -29.20
CA SER A 106 -16.76 4.81 -28.17
C SER A 106 -16.93 3.94 -26.92
N HIS A 107 -16.41 2.72 -26.97
CA HIS A 107 -16.03 1.97 -25.80
C HIS A 107 -14.77 2.66 -25.30
N HIS A 108 -14.96 3.71 -24.49
CA HIS A 108 -13.92 4.21 -23.61
C HIS A 108 -13.39 3.01 -22.84
N ARG A 109 -12.33 2.37 -23.36
CA ARG A 109 -11.62 1.32 -22.64
C ARG A 109 -11.27 1.95 -21.30
N PRO A 110 -11.64 1.33 -20.17
CA PRO A 110 -11.27 1.86 -18.88
C PRO A 110 -9.75 2.09 -18.90
N THR A 111 -9.32 3.30 -18.58
CA THR A 111 -7.90 3.68 -18.55
C THR A 111 -7.09 2.84 -17.55
N THR A 112 -7.77 2.00 -16.76
CA THR A 112 -7.21 1.11 -15.74
C THR A 112 -7.91 -0.24 -15.79
N SER A 113 -7.14 -1.34 -15.78
CA SER A 113 -7.72 -2.68 -15.69
C SER A 113 -8.37 -2.92 -14.33
N ARG A 114 -9.29 -3.88 -14.24
CA ARG A 114 -9.88 -4.33 -12.95
C ARG A 114 -8.81 -4.74 -11.94
N GLY A 115 -7.70 -5.31 -12.39
CA GLY A 115 -6.57 -5.66 -11.51
C GLY A 115 -5.91 -4.42 -10.90
N THR A 116 -5.69 -3.38 -11.71
CA THR A 116 -5.10 -2.11 -11.26
C THR A 116 -6.05 -1.36 -10.33
N GLN A 117 -7.35 -1.32 -10.65
CA GLN A 117 -8.36 -0.76 -9.75
C GLN A 117 -8.36 -1.44 -8.38
N ARG A 118 -8.21 -2.78 -8.32
CA ARG A 118 -8.09 -3.52 -7.06
C ARG A 118 -6.85 -3.11 -6.25
N LEU A 119 -5.73 -2.85 -6.91
CA LEU A 119 -4.51 -2.37 -6.24
C LEU A 119 -4.72 -0.95 -5.67
N TYR A 120 -5.43 -0.07 -6.38
CA TYR A 120 -5.76 1.26 -5.87
C TYR A 120 -6.66 1.21 -4.64
N ILE A 121 -7.67 0.34 -4.62
CA ILE A 121 -8.49 0.12 -3.41
C ILE A 121 -7.61 -0.36 -2.24
N ARG A 122 -6.66 -1.26 -2.48
CA ARG A 122 -5.71 -1.71 -1.44
C ARG A 122 -4.85 -0.55 -0.92
N ILE A 123 -4.27 0.27 -1.79
CA ILE A 123 -3.47 1.45 -1.40
C ILE A 123 -4.31 2.43 -0.57
N ASN A 124 -5.52 2.75 -1.02
CA ASN A 124 -6.41 3.65 -0.30
C ASN A 124 -6.81 3.10 1.07
N THR A 125 -7.01 1.79 1.16
CA THR A 125 -7.28 1.09 2.42
C THR A 125 -6.10 1.21 3.38
N LEU A 126 -4.87 0.99 2.92
CA LEU A 126 -3.67 1.16 3.74
C LEU A 126 -3.48 2.63 4.19
N HIS A 127 -3.70 3.60 3.31
CA HIS A 127 -3.64 5.02 3.69
C HIS A 127 -4.70 5.41 4.72
N HIS A 128 -5.93 4.88 4.57
CA HIS A 128 -6.97 5.06 5.58
C HIS A 128 -6.52 4.54 6.95
N LEU A 129 -5.96 3.32 6.99
CA LEU A 129 -5.44 2.72 8.22
C LEU A 129 -4.32 3.53 8.86
N VAL A 130 -3.41 4.13 8.07
CA VAL A 130 -2.36 5.02 8.61
C VAL A 130 -2.97 6.17 9.41
N SER A 131 -3.95 6.88 8.83
CA SER A 131 -4.62 7.99 9.50
C SER A 131 -5.36 7.53 10.76
N GLN A 132 -6.09 6.41 10.69
CA GLN A 132 -6.83 5.88 11.82
C GLN A 132 -5.93 5.42 12.96
N LEU A 133 -4.84 4.70 12.68
CA LEU A 133 -3.90 4.24 13.72
C LEU A 133 -3.15 5.40 14.36
N GLN A 134 -2.77 6.44 13.59
CA GLN A 134 -2.16 7.64 14.18
C GLN A 134 -3.13 8.37 15.11
N SER A 135 -4.42 8.43 14.76
CA SER A 135 -5.44 9.02 15.62
C SER A 135 -5.64 8.21 16.90
N LEU A 136 -5.71 6.88 16.76
CA LEU A 136 -5.87 5.95 17.88
C LEU A 136 -4.67 5.98 18.84
N ASP A 137 -3.45 5.98 18.30
CA ASP A 137 -2.22 6.10 19.08
C ASP A 137 -2.13 7.40 19.89
N LYS A 138 -2.55 8.52 19.29
CA LYS A 138 -2.67 9.81 19.99
C LYS A 138 -3.72 9.75 21.10
N SER A 139 -4.89 9.18 20.82
CA SER A 139 -5.98 9.03 21.81
C SER A 139 -5.50 8.23 23.04
N VAL A 140 -4.83 7.12 22.79
CA VAL A 140 -4.26 6.26 23.83
C VAL A 140 -3.17 6.99 24.62
N SER A 141 -2.25 7.66 23.94
CA SER A 141 -1.13 8.37 24.59
C SER A 141 -1.58 9.54 25.47
N MET A 142 -2.72 10.13 25.18
CA MET A 142 -3.32 11.22 25.97
C MET A 142 -4.26 10.71 27.08
N SER A 143 -4.56 9.41 27.14
CA SER A 143 -5.51 8.87 28.11
C SER A 143 -4.90 8.80 29.52
N PRO A 144 -5.48 9.49 30.53
CA PRO A 144 -4.98 9.47 31.90
C PRO A 144 -5.33 8.18 32.67
N LYS A 145 -6.04 7.23 32.03
CA LYS A 145 -6.60 6.04 32.68
C LYS A 145 -5.60 4.90 32.94
N VAL A 146 -4.37 5.00 32.43
CA VAL A 146 -3.30 4.00 32.67
C VAL A 146 -2.44 4.49 33.84
N LEU A 147 -2.56 3.86 35.01
CA LEU A 147 -1.73 4.21 36.16
C LEU A 147 -0.27 3.81 35.88
N PRO A 148 0.70 4.73 35.97
CA PRO A 148 2.11 4.35 35.92
C PRO A 148 2.45 3.49 37.13
N ASN A 149 3.16 2.38 36.90
CA ASN A 149 3.50 1.44 37.96
C ASN A 149 4.43 2.12 38.98
N ARG A 150 3.92 2.41 40.19
CA ARG A 150 4.64 3.15 41.25
C ARG A 150 5.55 2.27 42.12
N SER A 151 6.01 1.12 41.63
CA SER A 151 6.90 0.22 42.39
C SER A 151 8.38 0.45 42.07
N LEU A 152 9.05 1.12 43.00
CA LEU A 152 10.44 0.92 43.44
C LEU A 152 11.56 0.95 42.38
N SER A 153 12.32 2.05 42.44
CA SER A 153 13.73 2.19 42.07
C SER A 153 14.16 1.82 40.65
N SER A 154 14.18 2.82 39.77
CA SER A 154 15.40 3.15 39.01
C SER A 154 15.22 4.54 38.40
N LYS A 155 16.23 5.39 38.51
CA LYS A 155 16.35 6.71 37.85
C LYS A 155 16.52 6.59 36.33
N ARG A 156 15.74 5.73 35.68
CA ARG A 156 15.55 5.79 34.23
C ARG A 156 14.42 6.78 34.02
N LYS A 157 14.78 7.99 33.55
CA LYS A 157 13.81 8.89 32.92
C LYS A 157 12.86 8.03 32.09
N PRO A 158 11.53 8.20 32.18
CA PRO A 158 10.66 7.55 31.21
C PRO A 158 11.18 7.98 29.84
N SER A 159 11.69 7.01 29.08
CA SER A 159 12.07 7.24 27.69
C SER A 159 10.89 7.91 27.04
N SER A 160 11.12 9.09 26.48
CA SER A 160 10.10 9.83 25.75
C SER A 160 9.36 8.88 24.79
N THR A 161 8.05 8.76 24.98
CA THR A 161 7.07 8.67 23.88
C THR A 161 7.35 7.61 22.81
N SER A 162 7.46 6.34 23.19
CA SER A 162 7.30 5.26 22.21
C SER A 162 5.81 5.18 21.83
N SER A 163 5.48 5.39 20.55
CA SER A 163 4.12 5.17 20.03
C SER A 163 3.72 3.71 20.28
N TYR A 164 2.52 3.48 20.83
CA TYR A 164 2.00 2.14 21.14
C TYR A 164 1.78 1.32 19.87
N PHE A 165 1.53 1.99 18.74
CA PHE A 165 1.28 1.34 17.46
C PHE A 165 2.45 1.51 16.47
N GLU A 166 3.66 1.88 16.93
CA GLU A 166 4.81 2.16 16.05
C GLU A 166 5.11 1.00 15.09
N ALA A 167 5.08 -0.25 15.57
CA ALA A 167 5.35 -1.41 14.73
C ALA A 167 4.24 -1.69 13.71
N SER A 168 2.98 -1.37 14.00
CA SER A 168 1.91 -1.42 12.99
C SER A 168 2.04 -0.28 11.98
N LEU A 169 2.40 0.92 12.41
CA LEU A 169 2.61 2.08 11.54
C LEU A 169 3.81 1.88 10.60
N SER A 170 4.90 1.28 11.08
CA SER A 170 6.04 0.92 10.25
C SER A 170 5.65 -0.15 9.21
N THR A 171 4.92 -1.19 9.64
CA THR A 171 4.39 -2.23 8.74
C THR A 171 3.47 -1.63 7.67
N LEU A 172 2.60 -0.68 8.03
CA LEU A 172 1.74 0.04 7.09
C LEU A 172 2.52 0.79 6.03
N ARG A 173 3.58 1.51 6.41
CA ARG A 173 4.42 2.26 5.46
C ARG A 173 5.07 1.31 4.45
N LEU A 174 5.60 0.18 4.91
CA LEU A 174 6.17 -0.86 4.05
C LEU A 174 5.13 -1.47 3.11
N ALA A 175 3.93 -1.75 3.63
CA ALA A 175 2.81 -2.24 2.84
C ALA A 175 2.38 -1.23 1.76
N CYS A 176 2.26 0.06 2.10
CA CYS A 176 1.94 1.11 1.12
C CYS A 176 2.98 1.13 -0.01
N GLN A 177 4.26 1.10 0.34
CA GLN A 177 5.34 1.09 -0.64
C GLN A 177 5.26 -0.15 -1.54
N HIS A 178 5.07 -1.33 -0.95
CA HIS A 178 4.96 -2.59 -1.68
C HIS A 178 3.79 -2.58 -2.68
N VAL A 179 2.58 -2.25 -2.22
CA VAL A 179 1.39 -2.25 -3.11
C VAL A 179 1.53 -1.16 -4.19
N SER A 180 2.11 0.00 -3.86
CA SER A 180 2.38 1.06 -4.84
C SER A 180 3.36 0.61 -5.91
N GLU A 181 4.41 -0.11 -5.53
CA GLU A 181 5.39 -0.65 -6.46
C GLU A 181 4.77 -1.69 -7.40
N VAL A 182 3.96 -2.61 -6.86
CA VAL A 182 3.22 -3.61 -7.64
C VAL A 182 2.24 -2.92 -8.61
N ALA A 183 1.51 -1.89 -8.14
CA ALA A 183 0.59 -1.12 -8.97
C ALA A 183 1.29 -0.39 -10.11
N ALA A 184 2.44 0.25 -9.84
CA ALA A 184 3.22 0.94 -10.85
C ALA A 184 3.73 0.00 -11.93
N HIS A 185 4.30 -1.15 -11.57
CA HIS A 185 4.81 -2.12 -12.54
C HIS A 185 3.68 -2.72 -13.38
N ARG A 186 2.55 -3.05 -12.76
CA ARG A 186 1.37 -3.52 -13.49
C ARG A 186 0.86 -2.46 -14.47
N LEU A 187 0.74 -1.21 -14.02
CA LEU A 187 0.26 -0.13 -14.87
C LEU A 187 1.16 0.04 -16.10
N ILE A 188 2.47 0.16 -15.90
CA ILE A 188 3.45 0.42 -16.95
C ILE A 188 3.57 -0.76 -17.93
N PHE A 189 3.76 -1.98 -17.42
CA PHE A 189 4.16 -3.11 -18.26
C PHE A 189 2.99 -3.98 -18.75
N LEU A 190 1.81 -3.88 -18.12
CA LEU A 190 0.65 -4.69 -18.51
C LEU A 190 -0.49 -3.82 -19.04
N ASP A 191 -0.92 -2.81 -18.30
CA ASP A 191 -2.11 -2.03 -18.67
C ASP A 191 -1.84 -1.02 -19.79
N SER A 192 -0.64 -0.43 -19.82
CA SER A 192 -0.19 0.54 -20.82
C SER A 192 0.48 -0.09 -22.05
N SER A 193 0.69 -1.41 -22.09
CA SER A 193 1.20 -2.08 -23.28
C SER A 193 0.18 -1.95 -24.42
N PRO A 194 0.59 -1.51 -25.62
CA PRO A 194 -0.28 -1.59 -26.79
C PRO A 194 -0.67 -3.06 -26.98
N VAL A 195 -1.96 -3.31 -27.22
CA VAL A 195 -2.41 -4.64 -27.60
C VAL A 195 -1.89 -4.83 -29.02
N VAL A 196 -0.94 -5.76 -29.18
CA VAL A 196 -0.43 -6.17 -30.50
C VAL A 196 -1.48 -7.05 -31.17
#